data_AF-A0A6N3Z6Y5-F1
#
_entry.id   AF-A0A6N3Z6Y5-F1
#
_cell.length_a   1.000
_cell.length_b   1.000
_cell.length_c   1.000
_cell.angle_alpha   90.00
_cell.angle_beta   90.00
_cell.angle_gamma   90.00
#
_symmetry.space_group_name_H-M   'P 1'
#
loop_
_entity.id
_entity.type
_entity.pdbx_description
1 polymer ?
#
loop_
_entity_poly.entity_id
_entity_poly.type
_entity_poly.pdbx_seq_one_letter_code
_entity_poly.pdbx_strand_id
1 'polypeptide(L)'
;MFSVTSFFKAFSVALILGVCAVLFALWQHSSSQLNYASRDMDWEWSWMYYEPFSNGIQTTRTKDTKQLLFRRVDTSSKLTTVVNITYTNKLEIIVTYEDSCLSGSFFPAKLKLNQTPQEQINFQCEKNGRGYLFRRTANQLTSVQIKSDKFELKENFSEWPIDELKKDQFIQQHSNFFKGKGQSDVYEWSRD
;
A
#
# COMPACT_ATOMS: atom_id res chain seq x y z
N MET A 1 -17.84 -27.11 47.51
CA MET A 1 -16.49 -27.27 46.95
C MET A 1 -16.60 -27.21 45.43
N PHE A 2 -16.26 -26.07 44.82
CA PHE A 2 -16.09 -26.05 43.36
C PHE A 2 -14.85 -26.88 43.03
N SER A 3 -15.02 -27.93 42.23
CA SER A 3 -13.90 -28.77 41.80
C SER A 3 -12.90 -27.92 41.03
N VAL A 4 -11.63 -27.98 41.41
CA VAL A 4 -10.50 -27.31 40.75
C VAL A 4 -10.53 -27.56 39.22
N THR A 5 -10.98 -28.74 38.80
CA THR A 5 -11.16 -29.10 37.37
C THR A 5 -12.19 -28.23 36.63
N SER A 6 -13.25 -27.77 37.31
CA SER A 6 -14.27 -26.89 36.71
C SER A 6 -13.74 -25.48 36.48
N PHE A 7 -12.88 -25.00 37.38
CA PHE A 7 -12.24 -23.69 37.25
C PHE A 7 -11.23 -23.67 36.10
N PHE A 8 -10.38 -24.70 35.99
CA PHE A 8 -9.45 -24.84 34.86
C PHE A 8 -10.19 -24.96 33.51
N LYS A 9 -11.29 -25.71 33.43
CA LYS A 9 -12.10 -25.78 32.21
C LYS A 9 -12.70 -24.43 31.82
N ALA A 10 -13.28 -23.69 32.78
CA ALA A 10 -13.84 -22.37 32.51
C ALA A 10 -12.76 -21.37 32.08
N PHE A 11 -11.58 -21.41 32.71
CA PHE A 11 -10.43 -20.59 32.33
C PHE A 11 -9.92 -20.93 30.92
N SER A 12 -9.78 -22.21 30.57
CA SER A 12 -9.39 -22.64 29.22
C SER A 12 -10.39 -22.20 28.17
N VAL A 13 -11.69 -22.32 28.43
CA VAL A 13 -12.74 -21.85 27.52
C VAL A 13 -12.67 -20.34 27.33
N ALA A 14 -12.51 -19.57 28.41
CA ALA A 14 -12.37 -18.12 28.34
C ALA A 14 -11.11 -17.69 27.57
N LEU A 15 -9.99 -18.39 27.77
CA LEU A 15 -8.75 -18.16 27.03
C LEU A 15 -8.93 -18.42 25.53
N ILE A 16 -9.54 -19.55 25.15
CA ILE A 16 -9.80 -19.91 23.76
C ILE A 16 -10.70 -18.85 23.10
N LEU A 17 -11.80 -18.46 23.78
CA LEU A 17 -12.69 -17.41 23.27
C LEU A 17 -11.96 -16.08 23.11
N GLY A 18 -11.08 -15.72 24.06
CA GLY A 18 -10.24 -14.52 23.98
C GLY A 18 -9.31 -14.56 22.76
N VAL A 19 -8.63 -15.68 22.52
CA VAL A 19 -7.75 -15.87 21.35
C VAL A 19 -8.55 -15.80 20.05
N CYS A 20 -9.71 -16.47 19.97
CA CYS A 20 -10.58 -16.42 18.80
C CYS A 20 -11.07 -14.99 18.51
N ALA A 21 -11.43 -14.22 19.54
CA ALA A 21 -11.85 -12.83 19.38
C ALA A 21 -10.72 -11.96 18.83
N VAL A 22 -9.49 -12.12 19.33
CA VAL A 22 -8.31 -11.41 18.82
C VAL A 22 -8.02 -11.78 17.36
N LEU A 23 -8.03 -13.07 17.01
CA LEU A 23 -7.80 -13.53 15.64
C LEU A 23 -8.87 -13.01 14.68
N PHE A 24 -10.14 -12.98 15.11
CA PHE A 24 -11.23 -12.44 14.31
C PHE A 24 -11.07 -10.92 14.08
N ALA A 25 -10.71 -10.17 15.12
CA ALA A 25 -10.46 -8.73 15.00
C ALA A 25 -9.28 -8.43 14.05
N LEU A 26 -8.19 -9.19 14.16
CA LEU A 26 -7.05 -9.09 13.26
C LEU A 26 -7.43 -9.41 11.81
N TRP A 27 -8.21 -10.47 11.60
CA TRP A 27 -8.70 -10.84 10.27
C TRP A 27 -9.59 -9.76 9.66
N GLN A 28 -10.53 -9.21 10.44
CA GLN A 28 -11.40 -8.12 9.99
C GLN A 28 -10.59 -6.87 9.62
N HIS A 29 -9.64 -6.46 10.47
CA HIS A 29 -8.77 -5.32 10.19
C HIS A 29 -7.96 -5.54 8.91
N SER A 30 -7.31 -6.70 8.81
CA SER A 30 -6.49 -7.11 7.67
C SER A 30 -7.30 -7.14 6.36
N SER A 31 -8.48 -7.77 6.38
CA SER A 31 -9.37 -7.87 5.23
C SER A 31 -9.92 -6.51 4.81
N SER A 32 -10.27 -5.64 5.76
CA SER A 32 -10.73 -4.28 5.46
C SER A 32 -9.66 -3.48 4.73
N GLN A 33 -8.39 -3.59 5.14
CA GLN A 33 -7.31 -2.86 4.48
C GLN A 33 -6.99 -3.39 3.08
N LEU A 34 -7.07 -4.71 2.85
CA LEU A 34 -6.87 -5.29 1.52
C LEU A 34 -7.97 -4.89 0.52
N ASN A 35 -9.21 -4.75 1.00
CA ASN A 35 -10.34 -4.40 0.13
C ASN A 35 -10.60 -2.89 0.01
N TYR A 36 -9.90 -2.07 0.80
CA TYR A 36 -10.05 -0.63 0.73
C TYR A 36 -9.48 -0.08 -0.57
N ALA A 37 -10.27 0.73 -1.28
CA ALA A 37 -9.85 1.45 -2.49
C ALA A 37 -9.01 0.59 -3.45
N SER A 38 -9.45 -0.65 -3.70
CA SER A 38 -8.66 -1.68 -4.40
C SER A 38 -8.34 -1.32 -5.85
N ARG A 39 -9.12 -0.43 -6.48
CA ARG A 39 -8.95 0.02 -7.87
C ARG A 39 -8.84 -1.15 -8.84
N ASP A 40 -9.70 -2.15 -8.66
CA ASP A 40 -9.76 -3.37 -9.46
C ASP A 40 -8.47 -4.21 -9.46
N MET A 41 -7.62 -4.05 -8.44
CA MET A 41 -6.42 -4.86 -8.21
C MET A 41 -6.65 -5.85 -7.08
N ASP A 42 -6.02 -7.01 -7.20
CA ASP A 42 -6.04 -8.06 -6.19
C ASP A 42 -4.83 -7.86 -5.27
N TRP A 43 -5.06 -7.19 -4.15
CA TRP A 43 -4.01 -6.86 -3.19
C TRP A 43 -3.77 -7.99 -2.21
N GLU A 44 -2.50 -8.22 -1.91
CA GLU A 44 -2.06 -9.20 -0.92
C GLU A 44 -1.10 -8.53 0.07
N TRP A 45 -0.92 -9.15 1.23
CA TRP A 45 0.09 -8.69 2.16
C TRP A 45 1.48 -9.03 1.67
N SER A 46 2.40 -8.06 1.71
CA SER A 46 3.81 -8.38 1.59
C SER A 46 4.26 -8.98 2.92
N TRP A 47 4.35 -10.31 3.02
CA TRP A 47 4.56 -11.01 4.29
C TRP A 47 5.80 -10.54 5.07
N MET A 48 6.85 -10.11 4.38
CA MET A 48 8.07 -9.57 5.00
C MET A 48 7.86 -8.20 5.66
N TYR A 49 6.82 -7.47 5.24
CA TYR A 49 6.47 -6.11 5.65
C TYR A 49 5.06 -6.04 6.24
N TYR A 50 4.54 -7.20 6.70
CA TYR A 50 3.23 -7.30 7.31
C TYR A 50 3.30 -6.82 8.76
N GLU A 51 2.44 -5.86 9.10
CA GLU A 51 2.32 -5.35 10.45
C GLU A 51 0.89 -5.62 10.96
N PRO A 52 0.67 -6.61 11.84
CA PRO A 52 -0.69 -7.01 12.23
C PRO A 52 -1.46 -5.96 13.05
N PHE A 53 -0.75 -4.98 13.63
CA PHE A 53 -1.32 -3.93 14.49
C PHE A 53 -1.13 -2.52 13.91
N SER A 54 -0.67 -2.40 12.67
CA SER A 54 -0.34 -1.14 12.01
C SER A 54 -0.65 -1.26 10.51
N ASN A 55 -0.40 -0.18 9.76
CA ASN A 55 -0.60 -0.15 8.32
C ASN A 55 0.63 -0.75 7.63
N GLY A 56 0.64 -2.07 7.48
CA GLY A 56 1.72 -2.79 6.79
C GLY A 56 1.76 -2.50 5.28
N ILE A 57 2.75 -3.06 4.60
CA ILE A 57 2.87 -2.96 3.15
C ILE A 57 2.11 -4.10 2.47
N GLN A 58 1.32 -3.73 1.47
CA GLN A 58 0.60 -4.63 0.58
C GLN A 58 1.27 -4.60 -0.79
N THR A 59 1.14 -5.70 -1.53
CA THR A 59 1.73 -5.89 -2.85
C THR A 59 0.67 -6.37 -3.84
N THR A 60 0.84 -6.00 -5.10
CA THR A 60 0.05 -6.54 -6.20
C THR A 60 0.83 -6.42 -7.50
N ARG A 61 0.28 -7.01 -8.57
CA ARG A 61 0.73 -6.78 -9.93
C ARG A 61 -0.41 -6.22 -10.78
N THR A 62 -0.12 -5.23 -11.61
CA THR A 62 -1.11 -4.76 -12.59
C THR A 62 -1.56 -5.91 -13.49
N LYS A 63 -2.84 -5.91 -13.90
CA LYS A 63 -3.42 -6.99 -14.69
C LYS A 63 -2.81 -7.09 -16.09
N ASP A 64 -2.57 -5.94 -16.71
CA ASP A 64 -2.06 -5.75 -18.06
C ASP A 64 -0.54 -5.94 -18.15
N THR A 65 0.20 -5.12 -17.42
CA THR A 65 1.66 -4.97 -17.57
C THR A 65 2.46 -5.80 -16.58
N LYS A 66 1.78 -6.48 -15.64
CA LYS A 66 2.36 -7.24 -14.53
C LYS A 66 3.37 -6.45 -13.71
N GLN A 67 3.29 -5.12 -13.74
CA GLN A 67 4.11 -4.22 -12.95
C GLN A 67 3.90 -4.51 -11.47
N LEU A 68 4.98 -4.66 -10.71
CA LEU A 68 4.91 -4.72 -9.25
C LEU A 68 4.53 -3.36 -8.67
N LEU A 69 3.58 -3.35 -7.73
CA LEU A 69 3.21 -2.16 -6.95
C LEU A 69 3.21 -2.52 -5.47
N PHE A 70 3.65 -1.56 -4.66
CA PHE A 70 3.46 -1.61 -3.23
C PHE A 70 2.45 -0.54 -2.81
N ARG A 71 1.65 -0.82 -1.79
CA ARG A 71 0.82 0.20 -1.16
C ARG A 71 0.77 0.08 0.35
N ARG A 72 0.39 1.18 0.98
CA ARG A 72 0.00 1.28 2.38
C ARG A 72 -1.35 1.98 2.43
N VAL A 73 -2.25 1.48 3.25
CA VAL A 73 -3.61 2.00 3.41
C VAL A 73 -3.79 2.49 4.83
N ASP A 74 -4.28 3.71 4.98
CA ASP A 74 -4.79 4.23 6.24
C ASP A 74 -6.30 4.49 6.10
N THR A 75 -7.10 3.53 6.56
CA THR A 75 -8.56 3.63 6.49
C THR A 75 -9.13 4.72 7.39
N SER A 76 -8.41 5.11 8.45
CA SER A 76 -8.86 6.14 9.39
C SER A 76 -8.75 7.54 8.79
N SER A 77 -7.63 7.80 8.10
CA SER A 77 -7.39 9.05 7.36
C SER A 77 -7.95 9.02 5.94
N LYS A 78 -8.54 7.90 5.52
CA LYS A 78 -9.04 7.64 4.16
C LYS A 78 -7.97 7.77 3.08
N LEU A 79 -6.74 7.36 3.39
CA LEU A 79 -5.59 7.50 2.51
C LEU A 79 -5.13 6.16 1.95
N THR A 80 -4.67 6.21 0.70
CA THR A 80 -3.89 5.13 0.09
C THR A 80 -2.65 5.73 -0.53
N THR A 81 -1.48 5.23 -0.11
CA THR A 81 -0.18 5.56 -0.71
C THR A 81 0.26 4.36 -1.52
N VAL A 82 0.49 4.54 -2.82
CA VAL A 82 1.03 3.52 -3.73
C VAL A 82 2.40 3.98 -4.20
N VAL A 83 3.34 3.05 -4.25
CA VAL A 83 4.67 3.24 -4.82
C VAL A 83 4.89 2.25 -5.94
N ASN A 84 5.37 2.77 -7.06
CA ASN A 84 5.74 1.95 -8.21
C ASN A 84 7.03 2.52 -8.86
N ILE A 85 7.48 1.87 -9.93
CA ILE A 85 8.57 2.35 -10.77
C ILE A 85 8.09 2.58 -12.21
N THR A 86 8.34 3.77 -12.73
CA THR A 86 8.04 4.16 -14.11
C THR A 86 8.97 3.46 -15.12
N TYR A 87 8.60 3.49 -16.40
CA TYR A 87 9.44 2.97 -17.49
C TYR A 87 10.84 3.62 -17.56
N THR A 88 10.96 4.88 -17.13
CA THR A 88 12.23 5.63 -17.08
C THR A 88 13.07 5.33 -15.84
N ASN A 89 12.78 4.28 -15.09
CA ASN A 89 13.44 3.91 -13.83
C ASN A 89 13.33 4.99 -12.72
N LYS A 90 12.33 5.88 -12.81
CA LYS A 90 11.96 6.79 -11.72
C LYS A 90 10.93 6.14 -10.82
N LEU A 91 11.04 6.33 -9.52
CA LEU A 91 10.02 5.93 -8.56
C LEU A 91 8.85 6.91 -8.63
N GLU A 92 7.62 6.38 -8.62
CA GLU A 92 6.39 7.17 -8.57
C GLU A 92 5.69 6.92 -7.24
N ILE A 93 5.26 8.00 -6.60
CA ILE A 93 4.32 7.97 -5.49
C ILE A 93 2.97 8.44 -6.00
N ILE A 94 1.94 7.65 -5.72
CA ILE A 94 0.55 8.00 -5.94
C ILE A 94 -0.11 8.04 -4.57
N VAL A 95 -0.65 9.19 -4.19
CA VAL A 95 -1.43 9.33 -2.95
C VAL A 95 -2.87 9.60 -3.34
N THR A 96 -3.79 8.84 -2.76
CA THR A 96 -5.22 9.05 -2.94
C THR A 96 -5.90 9.30 -1.60
N TYR A 97 -6.77 10.30 -1.58
CA TYR A 97 -7.73 10.55 -0.51
C TYR A 97 -9.14 10.16 -0.99
N GLU A 98 -9.73 9.14 -0.36
CA GLU A 98 -11.05 8.63 -0.73
C GLU A 98 -12.15 9.52 -0.16
N ASP A 99 -12.80 10.26 -1.06
CA ASP A 99 -13.90 11.17 -0.75
C ASP A 99 -14.68 11.44 -2.04
N SER A 100 -16.00 11.51 -1.94
CA SER A 100 -16.83 11.79 -3.11
C SER A 100 -16.54 13.20 -3.63
N CYS A 101 -16.30 13.32 -4.93
CA CYS A 101 -15.85 14.58 -5.53
C CYS A 101 -16.48 14.83 -6.91
N LEU A 102 -16.53 16.11 -7.27
CA LEU A 102 -16.99 16.54 -8.59
C LEU A 102 -15.82 16.47 -9.57
N SER A 103 -16.03 15.84 -10.73
CA SER A 103 -14.98 15.72 -11.74
C SER A 103 -14.38 17.09 -12.09
N GLY A 104 -13.05 17.19 -12.05
CA GLY A 104 -12.31 18.44 -12.27
C GLY A 104 -12.14 19.32 -11.03
N SER A 105 -12.76 19.00 -9.89
CA SER A 105 -12.46 19.68 -8.63
C SER A 105 -11.06 19.33 -8.13
N PHE A 106 -10.48 20.22 -7.33
CA PHE A 106 -9.20 20.00 -6.67
C PHE A 106 -9.17 20.67 -5.31
N PHE A 107 -8.27 20.23 -4.43
CA PHE A 107 -7.92 20.96 -3.22
C PHE A 107 -6.40 21.08 -3.05
N PRO A 108 -5.92 22.18 -2.44
CA PRO A 108 -4.49 22.41 -2.26
C PRO A 108 -3.93 21.62 -1.07
N ALA A 109 -2.67 21.21 -1.19
CA ALA A 109 -1.89 20.64 -0.11
C ALA A 109 -0.44 21.14 -0.16
N LYS A 110 0.30 20.92 0.93
CA LYS A 110 1.72 21.20 1.05
C LYS A 110 2.48 19.88 1.01
N LEU A 111 3.43 19.75 0.10
CA LEU A 111 4.28 18.58 -0.06
C LEU A 111 5.71 18.93 0.34
N LYS A 112 6.33 18.05 1.12
CA LYS A 112 7.77 18.00 1.32
C LYS A 112 8.24 16.58 0.97
N LEU A 113 8.99 16.47 -0.12
CA LEU A 113 9.53 15.21 -0.59
C LEU A 113 11.02 15.15 -0.27
N ASN A 114 11.47 14.09 0.39
CA ASN A 114 12.86 13.94 0.81
C ASN A 114 13.33 15.19 1.61
N GLN A 115 14.47 15.77 1.22
CA GLN A 115 15.03 16.98 1.80
C GLN A 115 14.76 18.23 0.95
N THR A 116 13.78 18.18 0.03
CA THR A 116 13.45 19.36 -0.79
C THR A 116 12.70 20.41 0.03
N PRO A 117 12.71 21.69 -0.42
CA PRO A 117 11.80 22.70 0.11
C PRO A 117 10.35 22.26 -0.01
N GLN A 118 9.52 22.77 0.89
CA GLN A 118 8.08 22.54 0.85
C GLN A 118 7.49 23.24 -0.38
N GLU A 119 6.69 22.51 -1.14
CA GLU A 119 6.00 22.99 -2.34
C GLU A 119 4.48 22.90 -2.17
N GLN A 120 3.75 23.75 -2.91
CA GLN A 120 2.30 23.66 -2.99
C GLN A 120 1.90 22.73 -4.12
N ILE A 121 1.00 21.80 -3.84
CA ILE A 121 0.47 20.83 -4.80
C ILE A 121 -1.05 20.84 -4.76
N ASN A 122 -1.68 20.23 -5.76
CA ASN A 122 -3.12 20.04 -5.81
C ASN A 122 -3.44 18.55 -5.94
N PHE A 123 -4.40 18.11 -5.12
CA PHE A 123 -5.05 16.82 -5.27
C PHE A 123 -6.23 16.97 -6.22
N GLN A 124 -6.25 16.22 -7.32
CA GLN A 124 -7.26 16.34 -8.37
C GLN A 124 -8.29 15.23 -8.23
N CYS A 125 -9.57 15.55 -8.37
CA CYS A 125 -10.64 14.55 -8.36
C CYS A 125 -10.46 13.56 -9.51
N GLU A 126 -10.52 12.26 -9.20
CA GLU A 126 -10.49 11.19 -10.19
C GLU A 126 -11.73 11.24 -11.09
N LYS A 127 -11.61 10.78 -12.34
CA LYS A 127 -12.71 10.81 -13.32
C LYS A 127 -13.97 10.07 -12.85
N ASN A 128 -13.80 9.05 -12.00
CA ASN A 128 -14.88 8.27 -11.42
C ASN A 128 -15.60 8.98 -10.24
N GLY A 129 -15.11 10.14 -9.79
CA GLY A 129 -15.67 10.92 -8.69
C GLY A 129 -15.52 10.30 -7.29
N ARG A 130 -14.69 9.25 -7.14
CA ARG A 130 -14.59 8.48 -5.89
C ARG A 130 -13.49 8.94 -4.93
N GLY A 131 -12.54 9.72 -5.43
CA GLY A 131 -11.42 10.19 -4.61
C GLY A 131 -10.61 11.27 -5.31
N TYR A 132 -9.71 11.86 -4.55
CA TYR A 132 -8.74 12.82 -5.06
C TYR A 132 -7.35 12.20 -5.10
N LEU A 133 -6.64 12.38 -6.20
CA LEU A 133 -5.37 11.75 -6.47
C LEU A 133 -4.29 12.78 -6.73
N PHE A 134 -3.11 12.48 -6.20
CA PHE A 134 -1.87 13.19 -6.44
C PHE A 134 -0.80 12.20 -6.89
N ARG A 135 0.03 12.59 -7.86
CA ARG A 135 1.16 11.79 -8.34
C ARG A 135 2.43 12.61 -8.39
N ARG A 136 3.55 12.00 -8.01
CA ARG A 136 4.89 12.59 -8.13
C ARG A 136 5.92 11.53 -8.44
N THR A 137 6.82 11.85 -9.37
CA THR A 137 7.97 11.00 -9.68
C THR A 137 9.25 11.58 -9.09
N ALA A 138 10.17 10.72 -8.64
CA ALA A 138 11.51 11.10 -8.22
C ALA A 138 12.52 9.98 -8.52
N ASN A 139 13.80 10.33 -8.59
CA ASN A 139 14.87 9.33 -8.77
C ASN A 139 15.09 8.49 -7.51
N GLN A 140 14.77 9.04 -6.34
CA GLN A 140 14.89 8.40 -5.04
C GLN A 140 13.75 8.85 -4.13
N LEU A 141 13.31 7.94 -3.27
CA LEU A 141 12.31 8.19 -2.24
C LEU A 141 12.92 7.87 -0.88
N THR A 142 13.03 8.88 -0.02
CA THR A 142 13.49 8.71 1.37
C THR A 142 12.37 8.99 2.35
N SER A 143 11.63 10.09 2.14
CA SER A 143 10.44 10.39 2.93
C SER A 143 9.46 11.24 2.14
N VAL A 144 8.19 11.21 2.52
CA VAL A 144 7.19 12.17 2.04
C VAL A 144 6.37 12.69 3.21
N GLN A 145 6.09 13.99 3.18
CA GLN A 145 5.14 14.63 4.08
C GLN A 145 4.16 15.42 3.24
N ILE A 146 2.86 15.16 3.42
CA ILE A 146 1.78 15.89 2.76
C ILE A 146 0.84 16.40 3.84
N LYS A 147 0.58 17.70 3.82
CA LYS A 147 -0.36 18.35 4.75
C LYS A 147 -1.43 19.11 3.97
N SER A 148 -2.69 18.79 4.23
CA SER A 148 -3.85 19.51 3.72
C SER A 148 -4.76 19.92 4.88
N ASP A 149 -5.89 20.55 4.55
CA ASP A 149 -7.01 20.76 5.48
C ASP A 149 -7.75 19.44 5.81
N LYS A 150 -7.66 18.45 4.92
CA LYS A 150 -8.37 17.16 5.03
C LYS A 150 -7.59 16.08 5.77
N PHE A 151 -6.26 16.07 5.67
CA PHE A 151 -5.41 15.03 6.25
C PHE A 151 -3.95 15.47 6.40
N GLU A 152 -3.19 14.69 7.18
CA GLU A 152 -1.74 14.74 7.25
C GLU A 152 -1.17 13.33 7.00
N LEU A 153 -0.21 13.25 6.08
CA LEU A 153 0.49 12.02 5.71
C LEU A 153 1.98 12.21 5.97
N LYS A 154 2.60 11.23 6.61
CA LYS A 154 4.05 11.14 6.78
C LYS A 154 4.49 9.72 6.55
N GLU A 155 5.36 9.53 5.57
CA GLU A 155 5.89 8.21 5.21
C GLU A 155 7.41 8.24 5.18
N ASN A 156 8.01 7.15 5.66
CA ASN A 156 9.43 6.88 5.57
C ASN A 156 9.65 5.70 4.62
N PHE A 157 10.31 5.94 3.50
CA PHE A 157 10.49 4.91 2.47
C PHE A 157 11.61 3.91 2.79
N SER A 158 12.35 4.08 3.89
CA SER A 158 13.26 3.03 4.37
C SER A 158 12.52 1.78 4.85
N GLU A 159 11.23 1.89 5.16
CA GLU A 159 10.34 0.79 5.56
C GLU A 159 9.66 0.12 4.35
N TRP A 160 9.88 0.64 3.15
CA TRP A 160 9.26 0.14 1.93
C TRP A 160 10.24 -0.74 1.14
N PRO A 161 9.77 -1.81 0.48
CA PRO A 161 10.57 -2.66 -0.41
C PRO A 161 10.92 -1.99 -1.76
N ILE A 162 11.51 -0.79 -1.73
CA ILE A 162 11.82 0.00 -2.93
C ILE A 162 12.80 -0.73 -3.88
N ASP A 163 13.75 -1.48 -3.32
CA ASP A 163 14.73 -2.21 -4.14
C ASP A 163 14.10 -3.40 -4.87
N GLU A 164 12.99 -3.95 -4.36
CA GLU A 164 12.22 -4.98 -5.07
C GLU A 164 11.58 -4.41 -6.34
N LEU A 165 11.10 -3.17 -6.33
CA LEU A 165 10.58 -2.49 -7.53
C LEU A 165 11.65 -2.36 -8.60
N LYS A 166 12.87 -1.93 -8.22
CA LYS A 166 13.99 -1.80 -9.16
C LYS A 166 14.41 -3.15 -9.73
N LYS A 167 14.46 -4.18 -8.87
CA LYS A 167 14.77 -5.55 -9.30
C LYS A 167 13.73 -6.08 -10.29
N ASP A 168 12.44 -5.91 -9.99
CA ASP A 168 11.33 -6.31 -10.86
C ASP A 168 11.43 -5.62 -12.23
N GLN A 169 11.63 -4.30 -12.23
CA GLN A 169 11.84 -3.51 -13.44
C GLN A 169 13.01 -4.02 -14.28
N PHE A 170 14.15 -4.31 -13.65
CA PHE A 170 15.33 -4.85 -14.33
C PHE A 170 15.05 -6.22 -14.97
N ILE A 171 14.35 -7.10 -14.23
CA ILE A 171 13.97 -8.43 -14.73
C ILE A 171 13.02 -8.31 -15.92
N GLN A 172 12.01 -7.44 -15.84
CA GLN A 172 11.05 -7.23 -16.93
C GLN A 172 11.73 -6.70 -18.20
N GLN A 173 12.66 -5.76 -18.06
CA GLN A 173 13.45 -5.22 -19.19
C GLN A 173 14.40 -6.24 -19.83
N HIS A 174 14.83 -7.25 -19.08
CA HIS A 174 15.76 -8.29 -19.55
C HIS A 174 15.11 -9.68 -19.53
N SER A 175 13.81 -9.75 -19.78
CA SER A 175 13.01 -10.96 -19.59
C SER A 175 13.58 -12.19 -20.32
N ASN A 176 14.06 -12.03 -21.56
CA ASN A 176 14.66 -13.11 -22.35
C ASN A 176 15.90 -13.72 -21.69
N PHE A 177 16.75 -12.90 -21.07
CA PHE A 177 17.92 -13.38 -20.34
C PHE A 177 17.50 -14.25 -19.14
N PHE A 178 16.53 -13.77 -18.36
CA PHE A 178 16.09 -14.46 -17.15
C PHE A 178 15.27 -15.73 -17.44
N LYS A 179 14.41 -15.70 -18.47
CA LYS A 179 13.74 -16.90 -19.01
C LYS A 179 14.77 -17.96 -19.44
N GLY A 180 15.83 -17.54 -20.14
CA GLY A 180 16.93 -18.42 -20.54
C GLY A 180 17.75 -19.01 -19.39
N LYS A 181 17.64 -18.45 -18.17
CA LYS A 181 18.24 -18.97 -16.94
C LYS A 181 17.30 -19.86 -16.12
N GLY A 182 16.08 -20.15 -16.63
CA GLY A 182 15.12 -21.03 -15.99
C GLY A 182 14.30 -20.37 -14.88
N GLN A 183 14.24 -19.04 -14.81
CA GLN A 183 13.30 -18.37 -13.90
C GLN A 183 11.88 -18.47 -14.47
N SER A 184 10.95 -19.03 -13.68
CA SER A 184 9.55 -19.28 -14.09
C SER A 184 8.69 -18.02 -14.11
N ASP A 185 8.98 -17.06 -13.24
CA ASP A 185 8.08 -15.92 -12.96
C ASP A 185 8.62 -14.63 -13.58
N VAL A 186 9.00 -14.71 -14.86
CA VAL A 186 9.57 -13.60 -15.62
C VAL A 186 8.54 -13.04 -16.57
N TYR A 187 7.98 -11.89 -16.21
CA TYR A 187 7.07 -11.13 -17.05
C TYR A 187 7.84 -10.29 -18.06
N GLU A 188 7.32 -10.20 -19.27
CA GLU A 188 7.92 -9.36 -20.30
C GLU A 188 7.46 -7.92 -20.16
N TRP A 189 8.38 -6.99 -20.45
CA TRP A 189 8.05 -5.58 -20.53
C TRP A 189 6.95 -5.34 -21.56
N SER A 190 5.82 -4.79 -21.11
CA SER A 190 4.65 -4.53 -21.95
C SER A 190 4.07 -3.12 -21.72
N ARG A 191 4.89 -2.21 -21.17
CA ARG A 191 4.50 -0.80 -21.00
C ARG A 191 5.02 -0.02 -22.19
N ASP A 192 4.13 0.31 -23.12
CA ASP A 192 4.40 1.25 -24.20
C ASP A 192 4.56 2.68 -23.67
#